data_AF-I9BN49-F1
#
_entry.id   AF-I9BN49-F1
#
_cell.length_a   1.000
_cell.length_b   1.000
_cell.length_c   1.000
_cell.angle_alpha   90.00
_cell.angle_beta   90.00
_cell.angle_gamma   90.00
#
_symmetry.space_group_name_H-M   'P 1'
#
loop_
_entity.id
_entity.type
_entity.pdbx_description
1 polymer ?
#
loop_
_entity_poly.entity_id
_entity_poly.type
_entity_poly.pdbx_seq_one_letter_code
_entity_poly.pdbx_strand_id
1 'polypeptide(L)' 'MIEYATDMYDAVCDADALLLVIEWKEFRIPNWEIVKDKMKQMVIIDGRNIYAGEELAMLGVYVCLLVSDFI' A
#
# COMPACT_ATOMS: atom_id res chain seq x y z
N MET A 1 10.75 -12.80 -12.28
CA MET A 1 9.81 -12.45 -13.36
C MET A 1 9.30 -11.04 -13.07
N ILE A 2 9.02 -10.25 -14.09
CA ILE A 2 8.39 -8.94 -13.93
C ILE A 2 7.03 -9.05 -14.58
N GLU A 3 5.98 -8.75 -13.83
CA GLU A 3 4.60 -8.70 -14.29
C GLU A 3 4.13 -7.25 -14.24
N TYR A 4 3.39 -6.85 -15.28
CA TYR A 4 2.76 -5.55 -15.33
C TYR A 4 1.27 -5.76 -15.11
N ALA A 5 0.73 -5.04 -14.13
CA ALA A 5 -0.68 -5.04 -13.84
C ALA A 5 -1.43 -4.07 -14.75
N THR A 6 -2.71 -4.35 -15.00
CA THR A 6 -3.57 -3.47 -15.82
C THR A 6 -4.02 -2.21 -15.08
N ASP A 7 -4.10 -2.31 -13.76
CA ASP A 7 -4.43 -1.22 -12.85
C ASP A 7 -3.85 -1.45 -11.45
N MET A 8 -4.08 -0.52 -10.55
CA MET A 8 -3.51 -0.56 -9.20
C MET A 8 -4.06 -1.69 -8.31
N TYR A 9 -5.29 -2.16 -8.56
CA TYR A 9 -5.89 -3.23 -7.77
C TYR A 9 -5.43 -4.59 -8.27
N ASP A 10 -5.21 -4.72 -9.58
CA ASP A 10 -4.58 -5.90 -10.15
C ASP A 10 -3.14 -6.08 -9.64
N ALA A 11 -2.41 -4.97 -9.44
CA ALA A 11 -1.04 -4.98 -8.94
C ALA A 11 -0.86 -5.57 -7.52
N VAL A 12 -1.94 -5.64 -6.73
CA VAL A 12 -1.89 -6.15 -5.36
C VAL A 12 -2.50 -7.55 -5.21
N CYS A 13 -3.05 -8.12 -6.29
CA CYS A 13 -3.59 -9.48 -6.29
C CYS A 13 -2.53 -10.48 -5.84
N ASP A 14 -2.84 -11.24 -4.78
CA ASP A 14 -1.95 -12.25 -4.20
C ASP A 14 -0.60 -11.72 -3.69
N ALA A 15 -0.45 -10.40 -3.54
CA ALA A 15 0.77 -9.78 -3.05
C ALA A 15 0.88 -9.89 -1.52
N ASP A 16 2.10 -10.07 -1.02
CA ASP A 16 2.41 -10.06 0.42
C ASP A 16 2.62 -8.62 0.94
N ALA A 17 3.02 -7.68 0.08
CA ALA A 17 3.25 -6.29 0.43
C ALA A 17 3.02 -5.34 -0.75
N LEU A 18 2.56 -4.13 -0.45
CA LEU A 18 2.42 -3.00 -1.38
C LEU A 18 3.50 -1.96 -1.06
N LEU A 19 4.30 -1.56 -2.04
CA LEU A 19 5.26 -0.47 -1.93
C LEU A 19 4.86 0.70 -2.83
N LEU A 20 4.56 1.85 -2.23
CA LEU A 20 4.32 3.08 -2.97
C LEU A 20 5.64 3.83 -3.20
N VAL A 21 6.13 3.81 -4.44
CA VAL A 21 7.38 4.51 -4.82
C VAL A 21 7.15 5.90 -5.42
N ILE A 22 5.93 6.20 -5.89
CA ILE A 22 5.62 7.44 -6.61
C ILE A 22 4.20 7.92 -6.30
N GLU A 23 4.00 9.25 -6.20
CA GLU A 23 2.78 9.87 -5.69
C GLU A 23 1.77 10.30 -6.77
N TRP A 24 1.44 9.41 -7.70
CA TRP A 24 0.42 9.72 -8.72
C TRP A 24 -0.94 9.96 -8.06
N LYS A 25 -1.75 10.85 -8.65
CA LYS A 25 -3.05 11.25 -8.08
C LYS A 25 -3.98 10.06 -7.85
N GLU A 26 -3.94 9.08 -8.74
CA GLU A 26 -4.74 7.85 -8.65
C GLU A 26 -4.43 7.02 -7.38
N PHE A 27 -3.21 7.12 -6.85
CA PHE A 27 -2.82 6.38 -5.66
C PHE A 27 -3.15 7.09 -4.34
N ARG A 28 -3.67 8.32 -4.35
CA ARG A 28 -3.88 9.10 -3.11
C ARG A 28 -5.07 8.62 -2.27
N ILE A 29 -6.11 8.09 -2.91
CA ILE A 29 -7.36 7.68 -2.25
C ILE A 29 -7.79 6.31 -2.79
N PRO A 30 -7.00 5.25 -2.53
CA PRO A 30 -7.41 3.90 -2.91
C PRO A 30 -8.58 3.44 -2.04
N ASN A 31 -9.38 2.52 -2.59
CA ASN A 31 -10.32 1.77 -1.76
C ASN A 31 -9.55 0.68 -1.00
N TRP A 32 -9.29 0.92 0.29
CA TRP A 32 -8.51 0.02 1.13
C TRP A 32 -9.19 -1.32 1.42
N GLU A 33 -10.53 -1.39 1.37
CA GLU A 33 -11.25 -2.67 1.50
C GLU A 33 -10.93 -3.58 0.32
N ILE A 34 -10.93 -3.04 -0.90
CA ILE A 34 -10.56 -3.79 -2.11
C ILE A 34 -9.09 -4.24 -2.06
N VAL A 35 -8.19 -3.36 -1.60
CA VAL A 35 -6.76 -3.70 -1.46
C VAL A 35 -6.58 -4.86 -0.46
N LYS A 36 -7.22 -4.75 0.71
CA LYS A 36 -7.14 -5.77 1.76
C LYS A 36 -7.66 -7.13 1.29
N ASP A 37 -8.78 -7.16 0.57
CA ASP A 37 -9.39 -8.39 0.07
C ASP A 37 -8.54 -9.08 -1.01
N LYS A 38 -7.73 -8.32 -1.76
CA LYS A 38 -6.89 -8.84 -2.85
C LYS A 38 -5.50 -9.28 -2.42
N MET A 39 -4.97 -8.71 -1.34
CA MET A 39 -3.64 -9.04 -0.82
C MET A 39 -3.68 -10.30 0.05
N LYS A 40 -2.56 -11.05 0.08
CA LYS A 40 -2.38 -12.16 1.04
C LYS A 40 -2.16 -11.64 2.46
N GLN A 41 -1.43 -10.54 2.57
CA GLN A 41 -1.11 -9.86 3.81
C GLN A 41 -1.20 -8.37 3.60
N MET A 42 -1.85 -7.67 4.53
CA MET A 42 -2.00 -6.21 4.46
C MET A 42 -0.73 -5.53 4.99
N VAL A 43 0.35 -5.57 4.21
CA VAL A 43 1.61 -4.87 4.50
C VAL A 43 1.78 -3.72 3.51
N ILE A 44 1.74 -2.48 4.01
CA ILE A 44 1.88 -1.28 3.19
C ILE A 44 3.16 -0.55 3.58
N ILE A 45 3.99 -0.28 2.58
CA ILE A 45 5.20 0.53 2.68
C ILE A 45 4.97 1.80 1.89
N ASP A 46 4.76 2.91 2.60
CA ASP A 46 4.57 4.23 2.01
C ASP A 46 5.93 4.96 1.88
N GLY A 47 6.45 5.04 0.65
CA GLY A 47 7.67 5.78 0.35
C GLY A 47 7.45 7.29 0.14
N ARG A 48 6.21 7.77 0.21
CA ARG A 48 5.81 9.15 -0.14
C ARG A 48 5.12 9.89 0.99
N ASN A 49 4.75 9.22 2.07
CA ASN A 49 4.04 9.79 3.21
C ASN A 49 2.74 10.50 2.79
N ILE A 50 1.93 9.80 2.00
CA ILE A 50 0.66 10.34 1.48
C ILE A 50 -0.56 9.68 2.12
N TYR A 51 -0.38 8.60 2.87
CA TYR A 51 -1.47 7.88 3.51
C TYR A 51 -1.64 8.22 4.99
N ALA A 52 -2.87 8.04 5.48
CA ALA A 52 -3.19 8.15 6.89
C ALA A 52 -2.71 6.88 7.63
N GLY A 53 -1.52 6.94 8.21
CA GLY A 53 -0.87 5.79 8.83
C GLY A 53 -1.68 5.14 9.96
N GLU A 54 -2.36 5.93 10.80
CA GLU A 54 -3.20 5.41 11.88
C GLU A 54 -4.37 4.55 11.35
N GLU A 55 -5.02 4.98 10.27
CA GLU A 55 -6.12 4.24 9.64
C GLU A 55 -5.63 2.94 9.03
N LEU A 56 -4.49 2.97 8.35
CA LEU A 56 -3.89 1.79 7.72
C LEU A 56 -3.34 0.79 8.73
N ALA A 57 -2.77 1.26 9.84
CA ALA A 57 -2.30 0.41 10.92
C ALA A 57 -3.44 -0.37 11.60
N MET A 58 -4.68 0.10 11.53
CA MET A 58 -5.85 -0.68 11.99
C MET A 58 -6.24 -1.81 11.03
N LEU A 59 -5.81 -1.73 9.76
CA LEU A 59 -6.13 -2.73 8.73
C LEU A 59 -5.04 -3.80 8.57
N GLY A 60 -3.81 -3.51 9.01
CA GLY A 60 -2.66 -4.39 8.89
C GLY A 60 -1.36 -3.75 9.38
N VAL A 61 -0.24 -4.06 8.72
CA VAL A 61 1.07 -3.45 8.98
C VAL A 61 1.24 -2.26 8.05
N TYR A 62 1.55 -1.10 8.63
CA TYR A 62 1.87 0.11 7.88
C TYR A 62 3.26 0.62 8.30
N VAL A 63 4.08 0.97 7.31
CA VAL A 63 5.40 1.57 7.50
C VAL A 63 5.54 2.76 6.55
N CYS A 64 5.90 3.92 7.08
CA CYS A 64 6.21 5.07 6.24
C CYS A 64 7.72 5.37 6.26
N LEU A 65 8.35 5.41 5.09
CA LEU A 65 9.82 5.54 4.97
C LEU A 65 10.32 6.98 5.14
N LEU A 66 9.42 7.97 5.05
CA LEU A 66 9.78 9.39 5.16
C LEU A 66 9.50 9.98 6.55
N VAL A 67 8.98 9.17 7.46
CA VAL A 67 8.89 9.53 8.88
C VAL A 67 9.76 8.57 9.67
N SER A 68 10.27 9.06 10.80
CA SER A 68 11.09 8.28 11.70
C SER A 68 10.21 7.33 12.51
N ASP A 69 9.66 6.29 11.87
CA ASP A 69 8.97 5.20 12.57
C ASP A 69 10.02 4.23 13.13
N PHE A 70 10.81 4.70 14.10
CA PHE A 70 11.58 3.79 14.95
C PHE A 70 10.60 3.14 15.92
N ILE A 71 10.22 1.90 15.57
CA ILE A 71 9.70 0.80 16.39
C ILE A 71 9.34 1.17 17.84
#